data_AF-A0A673BK16-F1
#
_entry.id   AF-A0A673BK16-F1
#
_cell.length_a   1.000
_cell.length_b   1.000
_cell.length_c   1.000
_cell.angle_alpha   90.00
_cell.angle_beta   90.00
_cell.angle_gamma   90.00
#
_symmetry.space_group_name_H-M   'P 1'
#
loop_
_entity.id
_entity.type
_entity.pdbx_description
1 polymer ?
#
loop_
_entity_poly.entity_id
_entity_poly.type
_entity_poly.pdbx_seq_one_letter_code
_entity_poly.pdbx_strand_id
1 'polypeptide(L)'
;MGELFRSEEMTLAQLFLQSEAAYCCVSELGEIGMVQFRDLNPDVNVFQRKFVNEVRRCEEMDRKLRFVEKEVKKANIPIVDTGENPEVPFPRDMIDLEATFEKLENELKEINTNQEALKKNFLELTELKHILRRTQQFFDEVSLTVFALVTHSQFLRLFCLFIRYRFVAGVIGRERIPTFERMLWRVCRGNVFLRQADIEDPLEDPTTGDQVHKSVFIIFFQGDQLKNRVKKICEGFRATLYPCPETPQERKEMLAGVNARIDDLQMVLNQTEDHRQRVLQAAAKTVRVWFIKVRKMKAIYHTLNLCNIDVTQKCLIAEVWCPVSDLDSIQFALRRGTEKSGSTVPSILNRMQTKQTPPTYNKTNKFTSGFQNIVDAYGIGSYREINPAPYTIITFPFLFAVMFGDLGHGVLMTCAALYLVLRESRLMAQKNDNEMFSMVFAGRYIILLMGVFSASIVHVLEVSLFQHT
;
A
#
# COMPACT_ATOMS: atom_id res chain seq x y z
N MET A 1 36.81 -3.24 -23.93
CA MET A 1 35.96 -4.19 -24.69
C MET A 1 36.39 -5.66 -24.55
N GLY A 2 37.63 -5.98 -24.12
CA GLY A 2 38.05 -7.37 -23.92
C GLY A 2 37.30 -8.15 -22.82
N GLU A 3 36.80 -7.46 -21.79
CA GLU A 3 36.09 -8.09 -20.65
C GLU A 3 34.70 -8.64 -20.97
N LEU A 4 34.04 -8.21 -22.07
CA LEU A 4 32.71 -8.72 -22.42
C LEU A 4 32.78 -9.97 -23.32
N PHE A 5 33.94 -10.28 -23.88
CA PHE A 5 34.09 -11.37 -24.86
C PHE A 5 33.96 -12.76 -24.23
N ARG A 6 34.38 -12.89 -22.97
CA ARG A 6 34.23 -14.10 -22.16
C ARG A 6 33.82 -13.72 -20.75
N SER A 7 33.32 -14.69 -20.01
CA SER A 7 33.02 -14.46 -18.59
C SER A 7 34.26 -14.11 -17.78
N GLU A 8 34.06 -13.30 -16.76
CA GLU A 8 35.07 -12.96 -15.77
C GLU A 8 35.61 -14.20 -15.06
N GLU A 9 36.87 -14.14 -14.64
CA GLU A 9 37.48 -15.21 -13.86
C GLU A 9 36.98 -15.16 -12.42
N MET A 10 36.38 -16.25 -11.96
CA MET A 10 35.85 -16.42 -10.61
C MET A 10 36.78 -17.27 -9.76
N THR A 11 36.82 -16.95 -8.46
CA THR A 11 37.47 -17.78 -7.45
C THR A 11 36.49 -18.06 -6.31
N LEU A 12 36.61 -19.25 -5.74
CA LEU A 12 35.91 -19.58 -4.50
C LEU A 12 36.77 -19.07 -3.34
N ALA A 13 36.24 -18.16 -2.55
CA ALA A 13 36.89 -17.65 -1.37
C ALA A 13 36.14 -18.08 -0.10
N GLN A 14 36.89 -18.44 0.93
CA GLN A 14 36.39 -18.70 2.27
C GLN A 14 36.62 -17.47 3.13
N LEU A 15 35.56 -16.99 3.77
CA LEU A 15 35.57 -15.87 4.68
C LEU A 15 35.49 -16.38 6.12
N PHE A 16 36.39 -15.90 6.96
CA PHE A 16 36.32 -16.06 8.40
C PHE A 16 35.92 -14.73 9.02
N LEU A 17 34.69 -14.67 9.50
CA LEU A 17 34.09 -13.49 10.12
C LEU A 17 33.92 -13.73 11.61
N GLN A 18 34.38 -12.82 12.45
CA GLN A 18 34.07 -12.89 13.88
C GLN A 18 32.59 -12.56 14.10
N SER A 19 31.93 -13.21 15.06
CA SER A 19 30.49 -13.04 15.31
C SER A 19 30.07 -11.57 15.54
N GLU A 20 30.92 -10.75 16.17
CA GLU A 20 30.66 -9.32 16.43
C GLU A 20 30.82 -8.45 15.17
N ALA A 21 31.77 -8.79 14.30
CA ALA A 21 32.05 -8.04 13.07
C ALA A 21 31.20 -8.50 11.88
N ALA A 22 30.61 -9.70 11.94
CA ALA A 22 29.96 -10.34 10.81
C ALA A 22 28.84 -9.50 10.19
N TYR A 23 28.01 -8.85 11.02
CA TYR A 23 26.94 -8.00 10.52
C TYR A 23 27.48 -6.80 9.71
N CYS A 24 28.49 -6.09 10.25
CA CYS A 24 29.11 -4.96 9.57
C CYS A 24 29.90 -5.38 8.33
N CYS A 25 30.61 -6.51 8.37
CA CYS A 25 31.31 -7.04 7.20
C CYS A 25 30.33 -7.40 6.08
N VAL A 26 29.23 -8.09 6.40
CA VAL A 26 28.23 -8.47 5.40
C VAL A 26 27.47 -7.26 4.86
N SER A 27 27.22 -6.23 5.67
CA SER A 27 26.64 -4.98 5.16
C SER A 27 27.55 -4.29 4.16
N GLU A 28 28.86 -4.20 4.45
CA GLU A 28 29.84 -3.60 3.54
C GLU A 28 30.02 -4.41 2.25
N LEU A 29 30.01 -5.74 2.35
CA LEU A 29 30.01 -6.63 1.19
C LEU A 29 28.75 -6.45 0.33
N GLY A 30 27.60 -6.22 0.96
CA GLY A 30 26.33 -5.95 0.29
C GLY A 30 26.32 -4.62 -0.47
N GLU A 31 26.97 -3.58 0.05
CA GLU A 31 27.08 -2.29 -0.65
C GLU A 31 28.01 -2.35 -1.87
N ILE A 32 29.02 -3.24 -1.89
CA ILE A 32 29.81 -3.50 -3.12
C ILE A 32 29.02 -4.38 -4.10
N GLY A 33 28.37 -5.44 -3.62
CA GLY A 33 27.54 -6.32 -4.44
C GLY A 33 28.31 -7.26 -5.38
N MET A 34 29.57 -7.60 -5.08
CA MET A 34 30.45 -8.42 -5.95
C MET A 34 30.66 -9.86 -5.44
N VAL A 35 29.93 -10.27 -4.40
CA VAL A 35 30.07 -11.59 -3.77
C VAL A 35 28.77 -12.36 -3.84
N GLN A 36 28.85 -13.65 -4.19
CA GLN A 36 27.72 -14.57 -4.14
C GLN A 36 27.95 -15.60 -3.04
N PHE A 37 27.13 -15.56 -2.00
CA PHE A 37 27.19 -16.54 -0.89
C PHE A 37 26.68 -17.91 -1.33
N ARG A 38 27.40 -18.96 -0.93
CA ARG A 38 26.93 -20.34 -1.03
C ARG A 38 26.24 -20.74 0.26
N ASP A 39 25.16 -21.51 0.14
CA ASP A 39 24.54 -22.12 1.32
C ASP A 39 25.44 -23.25 1.83
N LEU A 40 25.94 -23.10 3.05
CA LEU A 40 26.72 -24.13 3.75
C LEU A 40 25.85 -25.07 4.59
N ASN A 41 24.56 -24.76 4.73
CA ASN A 41 23.61 -25.49 5.57
C ASN A 41 22.38 -25.98 4.77
N PRO A 42 22.56 -26.76 3.68
CA PRO A 42 21.44 -27.21 2.84
C PRO A 42 20.51 -28.19 3.59
N ASP A 43 21.07 -29.00 4.49
CA ASP A 43 20.32 -30.03 5.24
C ASP A 43 19.58 -29.45 6.45
N VAL A 44 19.79 -28.17 6.77
CA VAL A 44 19.20 -27.50 7.94
C VAL A 44 17.99 -26.69 7.51
N ASN A 45 16.83 -27.03 8.09
CA ASN A 45 15.59 -26.30 7.87
C ASN A 45 15.74 -24.82 8.28
N VAL A 46 15.04 -23.93 7.55
CA VAL A 46 15.08 -22.47 7.77
C VAL A 46 14.81 -22.08 9.23
N PHE A 47 13.91 -22.80 9.92
CA PHE A 47 13.55 -22.54 11.32
C PHE A 47 14.63 -22.89 12.35
N GLN A 48 15.57 -23.76 11.99
CA GLN A 48 16.65 -24.20 12.86
C GLN A 48 17.91 -23.35 12.69
N ARG A 49 17.92 -22.43 11.71
CA ARG A 49 19.03 -21.52 11.47
C ARG A 49 19.13 -20.48 12.60
N LYS A 50 20.36 -20.06 12.90
CA LYS A 50 20.67 -19.25 14.08
C LYS A 50 19.96 -17.90 14.11
N PHE A 51 19.90 -17.20 12.98
CA PHE A 51 19.37 -15.83 12.91
C PHE A 51 17.90 -15.77 12.47
N VAL A 52 17.11 -16.82 12.71
CA VAL A 52 15.72 -16.85 12.26
C VAL A 52 14.84 -15.85 13.03
N ASN A 53 15.16 -15.60 14.31
CA ASN A 53 14.38 -14.70 15.15
C ASN A 53 14.56 -13.25 14.71
N GLU A 54 15.77 -12.87 14.32
CA GLU A 54 16.12 -11.55 13.81
C GLU A 54 15.44 -11.31 12.45
N VAL A 55 15.44 -12.32 11.56
CA VAL A 55 14.68 -12.24 10.29
C VAL A 55 13.18 -12.04 10.55
N ARG A 56 12.59 -12.78 11.49
CA ARG A 56 11.18 -12.64 11.87
C ARG A 56 10.87 -11.25 12.43
N ARG A 57 11.75 -10.71 13.27
CA ARG A 57 11.63 -9.33 13.79
C ARG A 57 11.67 -8.30 12.66
N CYS A 58 12.59 -8.43 11.70
CA CYS A 58 12.63 -7.56 10.52
C CYS A 58 11.38 -7.69 9.63
N GLU A 59 10.84 -8.90 9.49
CA GLU A 59 9.60 -9.13 8.75
C GLU A 59 8.39 -8.51 9.43
N GLU A 60 8.33 -8.56 10.76
CA GLU A 60 7.30 -7.90 11.55
C GLU A 60 7.40 -6.36 11.42
N MET A 61 8.60 -5.79 11.46
CA MET A 61 8.80 -4.36 11.16
C MET A 61 8.34 -3.99 9.75
N ASP A 62 8.66 -4.80 8.73
CA ASP A 62 8.20 -4.57 7.35
C ASP A 62 6.66 -4.66 7.26
N ARG A 63 6.02 -5.56 8.01
CA ARG A 63 4.55 -5.64 8.12
C ARG A 63 3.95 -4.37 8.70
N LYS A 64 4.50 -3.86 9.80
CA LYS A 64 4.08 -2.59 10.43
C LYS A 64 4.23 -1.41 9.46
N LEU A 65 5.37 -1.32 8.76
CA LEU A 65 5.60 -0.27 7.77
C LEU A 65 4.65 -0.36 6.57
N ARG A 66 4.29 -1.57 6.09
CA ARG A 66 3.29 -1.75 5.03
C ARG A 66 1.89 -1.28 5.46
N PHE A 67 1.53 -1.50 6.73
CA PHE A 67 0.29 -0.95 7.28
C PHE A 67 0.30 0.59 7.23
N VAL A 68 1.38 1.22 7.72
CA VAL A 68 1.55 2.68 7.66
C VAL A 68 1.49 3.20 6.22
N GLU A 69 2.20 2.56 5.27
CA GLU A 69 2.18 2.93 3.86
C GLU A 69 0.77 2.87 3.27
N LYS A 70 -0.02 1.84 3.62
CA LYS A 70 -1.41 1.70 3.19
C LYS A 70 -2.27 2.84 3.73
N GLU A 71 -2.11 3.22 4.99
CA GLU A 71 -2.85 4.33 5.60
C GLU A 71 -2.46 5.69 5.00
N VAL A 72 -1.18 5.91 4.71
CA VAL A 72 -0.70 7.13 4.02
C VAL A 72 -1.29 7.22 2.60
N LYS A 73 -1.30 6.11 1.85
CA LYS A 73 -1.91 6.05 0.51
C LYS A 73 -3.43 6.28 0.54
N LYS A 74 -4.14 5.69 1.52
CA LYS A 74 -5.58 5.95 1.72
C LYS A 74 -5.88 7.43 1.99
N ALA A 75 -4.97 8.11 2.69
CA ALA A 75 -5.09 9.55 2.96
C ALA A 75 -4.69 10.43 1.77
N ASN A 76 -4.34 9.86 0.61
CA ASN A 76 -3.85 10.57 -0.58
C ASN A 76 -2.65 11.49 -0.31
N ILE A 77 -1.81 11.15 0.67
CA ILE A 77 -0.59 11.90 0.97
C ILE A 77 0.54 11.37 0.08
N PRO A 78 1.18 12.23 -0.75
CA PRO A 78 2.28 11.80 -1.59
C PRO A 78 3.49 11.44 -0.73
N ILE A 79 4.00 10.22 -0.90
CA ILE A 79 5.25 9.78 -0.28
C ILE A 79 6.40 10.36 -1.10
N VAL A 80 7.11 11.33 -0.53
CA VAL A 80 8.27 11.96 -1.18
C VAL A 80 9.41 10.94 -1.25
N ASP A 81 9.95 10.73 -2.44
CA ASP A 81 11.19 9.99 -2.64
C ASP A 81 12.34 10.99 -2.70
N THR A 82 13.16 11.02 -1.66
CA THR A 82 14.35 11.88 -1.60
C THR A 82 15.52 11.30 -2.42
N GLY A 83 15.39 10.08 -2.95
CA GLY A 83 16.48 9.38 -3.65
C GLY A 83 17.65 9.00 -2.72
N GLU A 84 17.49 9.18 -1.41
CA GLU A 84 18.51 8.85 -0.43
C GLU A 84 18.61 7.33 -0.25
N ASN A 85 19.82 6.81 -0.40
CA ASN A 85 20.15 5.43 -0.03
C ASN A 85 20.78 5.46 1.38
N PRO A 86 20.00 5.27 2.45
CA PRO A 86 20.53 5.32 3.81
C PRO A 86 21.53 4.20 4.07
N GLU A 87 22.51 4.50 4.92
CA GLU A 87 23.41 3.50 5.46
C GLU A 87 22.64 2.47 6.31
N VAL A 88 23.17 1.24 6.33
CA VAL A 88 22.63 0.14 7.13
C VAL A 88 22.70 0.50 8.61
N PRO A 89 21.59 0.42 9.36
CA PRO A 89 21.59 0.66 10.80
C PRO A 89 22.32 -0.46 11.55
N PHE A 90 22.90 -0.14 12.70
CA PHE A 90 23.56 -1.14 13.53
C PHE A 90 22.53 -2.07 14.19
N PRO A 91 22.91 -3.30 14.58
CA PRO A 91 22.00 -4.23 15.25
C PRO A 91 21.41 -3.67 16.56
N ARG A 92 22.12 -2.80 17.26
CA ARG A 92 21.65 -2.12 18.47
C ARG A 92 20.46 -1.19 18.20
N ASP A 93 20.47 -0.50 17.06
CA ASP A 93 19.44 0.46 16.67
C ASP A 93 18.13 -0.25 16.28
N MET A 94 18.18 -1.57 16.07
CA MET A 94 17.01 -2.40 15.75
C MET A 94 15.93 -2.31 16.82
N ILE A 95 16.31 -2.26 18.10
CA ILE A 95 15.38 -2.21 19.22
C ILE A 95 14.64 -0.86 19.22
N ASP A 96 15.37 0.23 18.96
CA ASP A 96 14.80 1.57 18.87
C ASP A 96 13.87 1.71 17.67
N LEU A 97 14.25 1.13 16.52
CA LEU A 97 13.39 1.08 15.34
C LEU A 97 12.11 0.29 15.59
N GLU A 98 12.19 -0.85 16.27
CA GLU A 98 10.99 -1.62 16.63
C GLU A 98 10.05 -0.83 17.55
N ALA A 99 10.59 -0.20 18.59
CA ALA A 99 9.82 0.61 19.52
C ALA A 99 9.14 1.79 18.82
N THR A 100 9.84 2.47 17.90
CA THR A 100 9.26 3.59 17.13
C THR A 100 8.16 3.12 16.17
N PHE A 101 8.35 2.01 15.45
CA PHE A 101 7.33 1.47 14.54
C PHE A 101 6.10 0.92 15.28
N GLU A 102 6.31 0.30 16.43
CA GLU A 102 5.21 -0.17 17.29
C GLU A 102 4.39 0.97 17.85
N LYS A 103 5.06 2.02 18.35
CA LYS A 103 4.37 3.23 18.82
C LYS A 103 3.57 3.87 17.71
N LEU A 104 4.14 4.00 16.51
CA LEU A 104 3.45 4.59 15.36
C LEU A 104 2.24 3.75 14.91
N GLU A 105 2.39 2.43 14.86
CA GLU A 105 1.28 1.52 14.51
C GLU A 105 0.14 1.60 15.53
N ASN A 106 0.47 1.57 16.83
CA ASN A 106 -0.51 1.64 17.89
C ASN A 106 -1.24 2.99 17.92
N GLU A 107 -0.50 4.10 17.76
CA GLU A 107 -1.09 5.44 17.67
C GLU A 107 -2.07 5.54 16.48
N LEU A 108 -1.69 5.05 15.30
CA LEU A 108 -2.57 5.07 14.13
C LEU A 108 -3.79 4.15 14.30
N LYS A 109 -3.64 2.97 14.90
CA LYS A 109 -4.77 2.08 15.19
C LYS A 109 -5.75 2.71 16.17
N GLU A 110 -5.25 3.29 17.25
CA GLU A 110 -6.06 3.95 18.27
C GLU A 110 -6.83 5.14 17.67
N ILE A 111 -6.14 5.98 16.88
CA ILE A 111 -6.78 7.10 16.18
C ILE A 111 -7.89 6.58 15.24
N ASN A 112 -7.63 5.53 14.47
CA ASN A 112 -8.62 4.98 13.55
C ASN A 112 -9.85 4.40 14.29
N THR A 113 -9.65 3.66 15.39
CA THR A 113 -10.76 3.12 16.19
C THR A 113 -11.57 4.23 16.88
N ASN A 114 -10.88 5.26 17.38
CA ASN A 114 -11.52 6.41 18.01
C ASN A 114 -12.30 7.24 16.98
N GLN A 115 -11.75 7.40 15.77
CA GLN A 115 -12.41 8.11 14.68
C GLN A 115 -13.68 7.38 14.22
N GLU A 116 -13.65 6.05 14.08
CA GLU A 116 -14.83 5.25 13.74
C GLU A 116 -15.91 5.37 14.82
N ALA A 117 -15.53 5.28 16.11
CA ALA A 117 -16.45 5.44 17.22
C ALA A 117 -17.07 6.85 17.28
N LEU A 118 -16.27 7.90 17.06
CA LEU A 118 -16.73 9.29 17.00
C LEU A 118 -17.67 9.53 15.81
N LYS A 119 -17.32 9.02 14.63
CA LYS A 119 -18.20 9.10 13.43
C LYS A 119 -19.53 8.40 13.67
N LYS A 120 -19.52 7.23 14.32
CA LYS A 120 -20.75 6.51 14.68
C LYS A 120 -21.62 7.32 15.65
N ASN A 121 -21.04 7.87 16.71
CA ASN A 121 -21.77 8.71 17.66
C ASN A 121 -22.32 9.99 17.01
N PHE A 122 -21.54 10.61 16.11
CA PHE A 122 -21.96 11.78 15.34
C PHE A 122 -23.14 11.47 14.42
N LEU A 123 -23.10 10.31 13.73
CA LEU A 123 -24.21 9.83 12.91
C LEU A 123 -25.48 9.64 13.75
N GLU A 124 -25.37 8.96 14.89
CA GLU A 124 -26.51 8.68 15.77
C GLU A 124 -27.16 9.97 16.30
N LEU A 125 -26.36 10.98 16.67
CA LEU A 125 -26.87 12.27 17.12
C LEU A 125 -27.46 13.09 15.97
N THR A 126 -26.88 13.01 14.78
CA THR A 126 -27.41 13.68 13.58
C THR A 126 -28.77 13.08 13.19
N GLU A 127 -28.91 11.75 13.21
CA GLU A 127 -30.18 11.06 13.04
C GLU A 127 -31.21 11.54 14.07
N LEU A 128 -30.84 11.58 15.36
CA LEU A 128 -31.70 12.06 16.43
C LEU A 128 -32.13 13.53 16.22
N LYS A 129 -31.21 14.41 15.80
CA LYS A 129 -31.50 15.81 15.48
C LYS A 129 -32.56 15.92 14.38
N HIS A 130 -32.41 15.17 13.29
CA HIS A 130 -33.40 15.17 12.20
C HIS A 130 -34.76 14.64 12.66
N ILE A 131 -34.78 13.59 13.49
CA ILE A 131 -36.01 13.07 14.08
C ILE A 131 -36.71 14.13 14.92
N LEU A 132 -36.02 14.78 15.86
CA LEU A 132 -36.60 15.79 16.73
C LEU A 132 -37.15 16.98 15.92
N ARG A 133 -36.41 17.43 14.91
CA ARG A 133 -36.80 18.56 14.06
C ARG A 133 -38.03 18.26 13.20
N ARG A 134 -38.07 17.08 12.55
CA ARG A 134 -39.22 16.65 11.75
C ARG A 134 -40.42 16.34 12.64
N THR A 135 -40.22 15.69 13.78
CA THR A 135 -41.29 15.42 14.76
C THR A 135 -41.93 16.71 15.24
N GLN A 136 -41.13 17.74 15.56
CA GLN A 136 -41.66 19.06 15.93
C GLN A 136 -42.53 19.67 14.81
N GLN A 137 -42.05 19.67 13.56
CA GLN A 137 -42.81 20.15 12.41
C GLN A 137 -44.15 19.42 12.26
N PHE A 138 -44.14 18.08 12.36
CA PHE A 138 -45.38 17.29 12.26
C PHE A 138 -46.40 17.62 13.34
N PHE A 139 -45.98 17.79 14.60
CA PHE A 139 -46.89 18.15 15.68
C PHE A 139 -47.40 19.60 15.56
N ASP A 140 -46.60 20.52 15.02
CA ASP A 140 -46.98 21.91 14.79
C ASP A 140 -47.99 22.04 13.62
N GLU A 141 -47.78 21.33 12.51
CA GLU A 141 -48.75 21.25 11.39
C GLU A 141 -50.10 20.66 11.83
N VAL A 142 -50.03 19.63 12.68
CA VAL A 142 -51.22 19.01 13.28
C VAL A 142 -51.96 20.00 14.18
N SER A 143 -51.25 20.83 14.95
CA SER A 143 -51.88 21.85 15.80
C SER A 143 -52.56 22.96 14.98
N LEU A 144 -51.93 23.38 13.87
CA LEU A 144 -52.47 24.40 12.96
C LEU A 144 -53.71 23.93 12.19
N THR A 145 -53.69 22.70 11.68
CA THR A 145 -54.85 22.10 10.98
C THR A 145 -56.05 21.92 11.91
N VAL A 146 -55.82 21.58 13.18
CA VAL A 146 -56.88 21.50 14.21
C VAL A 146 -57.52 22.86 14.48
N PHE A 147 -56.73 23.93 14.51
CA PHE A 147 -57.25 25.29 14.73
C PHE A 147 -58.11 25.78 13.56
N ALA A 148 -57.83 25.32 12.33
CA ALA A 148 -58.61 25.66 11.14
C ALA A 148 -59.91 24.84 10.98
N LEU A 149 -60.01 23.64 11.58
CA LEU A 149 -61.13 22.70 11.45
C LEU A 149 -62.17 22.78 12.59
N VAL A 150 -62.13 23.82 13.42
CA VAL A 150 -63.04 24.04 14.58
C VAL A 150 -64.54 24.14 14.19
N THR A 151 -64.90 24.09 12.91
CA THR A 151 -66.30 24.15 12.45
C THR A 151 -66.98 22.79 12.17
N HIS A 152 -66.30 21.64 12.20
CA HIS A 152 -66.97 20.33 11.99
C HIS A 152 -66.77 19.32 13.14
N SER A 153 -67.85 19.10 13.88
CA SER A 153 -67.97 18.46 15.19
C SER A 153 -67.80 16.92 15.27
N GLN A 154 -67.31 16.25 14.22
CA GLN A 154 -67.13 14.77 14.23
C GLN A 154 -65.67 14.32 14.14
N PHE A 155 -64.77 15.12 13.56
CA PHE A 155 -63.34 14.76 13.47
C PHE A 155 -62.58 14.98 14.78
N LEU A 156 -63.10 15.86 15.67
CA LEU A 156 -62.49 16.23 16.95
C LEU A 156 -62.33 15.05 17.94
N ARG A 157 -63.22 14.05 17.91
CA ARG A 157 -63.20 12.92 18.88
C ARG A 157 -62.11 11.90 18.62
N LEU A 158 -61.77 11.63 17.35
CA LEU A 158 -60.64 10.76 17.01
C LEU A 158 -59.29 11.46 17.29
N PHE A 159 -59.31 12.79 17.32
CA PHE A 159 -58.14 13.65 17.33
C PHE A 159 -57.71 14.12 18.72
N CYS A 160 -58.63 14.43 19.65
CA CYS A 160 -58.27 14.54 21.08
C CYS A 160 -57.75 13.21 21.64
N LEU A 161 -58.06 12.09 20.98
CA LEU A 161 -57.51 10.79 21.29
C LEU A 161 -56.01 10.70 20.93
N PHE A 162 -55.52 11.41 19.90
CA PHE A 162 -54.10 11.41 19.45
C PHE A 162 -53.13 11.84 20.56
N ILE A 163 -53.55 12.73 21.46
CA ILE A 163 -52.77 13.17 22.63
C ILE A 163 -52.51 12.01 23.61
N ARG A 164 -53.26 10.90 23.52
CA ARG A 164 -53.13 9.71 24.37
C ARG A 164 -52.48 8.51 23.64
N TYR A 165 -52.02 8.68 22.40
CA TYR A 165 -51.32 7.62 21.67
C TYR A 165 -49.83 7.64 21.99
N ARG A 166 -49.29 6.46 22.30
CA ARG A 166 -47.85 6.23 22.33
C ARG A 166 -47.35 6.18 20.89
N PHE A 167 -46.23 6.83 20.62
CA PHE A 167 -45.60 6.79 19.31
C PHE A 167 -44.18 6.21 19.40
N VAL A 168 -43.65 5.76 18.25
CA VAL A 168 -42.26 5.35 18.08
C VAL A 168 -41.71 6.09 16.87
N ALA A 169 -40.53 6.68 17.03
CA ALA A 169 -39.82 7.36 15.97
C ALA A 169 -38.49 6.64 15.68
N GLY A 170 -38.08 6.65 14.42
CA GLY A 170 -36.85 6.02 13.98
C GLY A 170 -36.42 6.45 12.59
N VAL A 171 -35.30 5.89 12.16
CA VAL A 171 -34.70 6.13 10.85
C VAL A 171 -34.55 4.82 10.10
N ILE A 172 -34.80 4.86 8.79
CA ILE A 172 -34.67 3.71 7.89
C ILE A 172 -34.08 4.15 6.55
N GLY A 173 -33.36 3.26 5.88
CA GLY A 173 -32.89 3.50 4.51
C GLY A 173 -34.05 3.71 3.54
N ARG A 174 -33.93 4.71 2.66
CA ARG A 174 -35.01 5.15 1.77
C ARG A 174 -35.52 4.05 0.84
N GLU A 175 -34.62 3.17 0.41
CA GLU A 175 -34.91 2.01 -0.44
C GLU A 175 -35.93 1.02 0.20
N ARG A 176 -35.97 0.93 1.54
CA ARG A 176 -36.74 -0.11 2.27
C ARG A 176 -38.12 0.36 2.69
N ILE A 177 -38.40 1.66 2.57
CA ILE A 177 -39.65 2.29 3.02
C ILE A 177 -40.91 1.64 2.42
N PRO A 178 -41.01 1.41 1.10
CA PRO A 178 -42.25 0.89 0.53
C PRO A 178 -42.58 -0.53 1.03
N THR A 179 -41.55 -1.34 1.26
CA THR A 179 -41.70 -2.70 1.80
C THR A 179 -42.04 -2.67 3.29
N PHE A 180 -41.42 -1.74 4.03
CA PHE A 180 -41.69 -1.52 5.45
C PHE A 180 -43.14 -1.12 5.71
N GLU A 181 -43.67 -0.15 4.96
CA GLU A 181 -45.07 0.31 5.07
C GLU A 181 -46.07 -0.83 4.82
N ARG A 182 -45.88 -1.60 3.74
CA ARG A 182 -46.76 -2.74 3.42
C ARG A 182 -46.75 -3.80 4.52
N MET A 183 -45.58 -4.08 5.10
CA MET A 183 -45.47 -5.06 6.18
C MET A 183 -46.16 -4.56 7.46
N LEU A 184 -45.96 -3.28 7.81
CA LEU A 184 -46.60 -2.64 8.95
C LEU A 184 -48.13 -2.71 8.83
N TRP A 185 -48.66 -2.39 7.64
CA TRP A 185 -50.10 -2.45 7.35
C TRP A 185 -50.66 -3.86 7.48
N ARG A 186 -49.99 -4.86 6.89
CA ARG A 186 -50.43 -6.27 6.91
C ARG A 186 -50.46 -6.86 8.31
N VAL A 187 -49.42 -6.65 9.12
CA VAL A 187 -49.31 -7.24 10.46
C VAL A 187 -50.25 -6.53 11.45
N CYS A 188 -50.39 -5.21 11.32
CA CYS A 188 -51.19 -4.41 12.24
C CYS A 188 -52.66 -4.24 11.80
N ARG A 189 -53.05 -4.82 10.66
CA ARG A 189 -54.41 -4.77 10.09
C ARG A 189 -54.96 -3.35 9.97
N GLY A 190 -54.09 -2.38 9.64
CA GLY A 190 -54.46 -0.97 9.51
C GLY A 190 -54.65 -0.19 10.81
N ASN A 191 -54.39 -0.79 11.98
CA ASN A 191 -54.55 -0.12 13.29
C ASN A 191 -53.35 0.77 13.66
N VAL A 192 -52.48 1.10 12.72
CA VAL A 192 -51.23 1.81 12.93
C VAL A 192 -51.07 2.87 11.86
N PHE A 193 -50.73 4.09 12.27
CA PHE A 193 -50.59 5.23 11.38
C PHE A 193 -49.11 5.59 11.22
N LEU A 194 -48.61 5.52 9.99
CA LEU A 194 -47.23 5.83 9.62
C LEU A 194 -47.15 7.23 9.00
N ARG A 195 -46.21 8.04 9.48
CA ARG A 195 -45.76 9.26 8.82
C ARG A 195 -44.27 9.14 8.50
N GLN A 196 -43.86 9.63 7.34
CA GLN A 196 -42.47 9.60 6.92
C GLN A 196 -42.05 10.96 6.36
N ALA A 197 -40.78 11.31 6.55
CA ALA A 197 -40.12 12.46 5.95
C ALA A 197 -38.72 12.06 5.51
N ASP A 198 -38.35 12.45 4.30
CA ASP A 198 -37.01 12.20 3.78
C ASP A 198 -36.00 13.18 4.41
N ILE A 199 -34.78 12.67 4.66
CA ILE A 199 -33.63 13.50 4.98
C ILE A 199 -33.01 13.92 3.64
N GLU A 200 -32.89 15.23 3.43
CA GLU A 200 -32.38 15.80 2.17
C GLU A 200 -30.88 15.52 2.01
N ASP A 201 -30.12 15.73 3.09
CA ASP A 201 -28.68 15.50 3.11
C ASP A 201 -28.37 14.00 3.27
N PRO A 202 -27.52 13.42 2.40
CA PRO A 202 -27.05 12.05 2.57
C PRO A 202 -26.18 11.94 3.82
N LEU A 203 -26.32 10.83 4.54
CA LEU A 203 -25.53 10.54 5.73
C LEU A 203 -24.43 9.53 5.36
N GLU A 204 -23.21 9.77 5.82
CA GLU A 204 -22.08 8.86 5.62
C GLU A 204 -22.20 7.66 6.58
N ASP A 205 -22.08 6.43 6.05
CA ASP A 205 -21.97 5.24 6.89
C ASP A 205 -20.58 5.21 7.55
N PRO A 206 -20.48 5.11 8.89
CA PRO A 206 -19.21 5.12 9.62
C PRO A 206 -18.26 3.98 9.22
N THR A 207 -18.79 2.87 8.68
CA THR A 207 -18.00 1.67 8.37
C THR A 207 -17.56 1.59 6.92
N THR A 208 -18.43 1.95 5.96
CA THR A 208 -18.11 1.87 4.53
C THR A 208 -17.69 3.22 3.94
N GLY A 209 -18.04 4.33 4.59
CA GLY A 209 -17.85 5.68 4.04
C GLY A 209 -18.81 6.00 2.89
N ASP A 210 -19.81 5.14 2.64
CA ASP A 210 -20.78 5.37 1.58
C ASP A 210 -21.82 6.40 2.01
N GLN A 211 -22.26 7.21 1.04
CA GLN A 211 -23.36 8.14 1.24
C GLN A 211 -24.70 7.40 1.13
N VAL A 212 -25.43 7.35 2.24
CA VAL A 212 -26.71 6.65 2.34
C VAL A 212 -27.84 7.66 2.55
N HIS A 213 -28.85 7.60 1.68
CA HIS A 213 -30.08 8.34 1.88
C HIS A 213 -31.00 7.61 2.86
N LYS A 214 -31.30 8.28 3.96
CA LYS A 214 -32.21 7.78 5.00
C LYS A 214 -33.45 8.66 5.11
N SER A 215 -34.52 8.09 5.64
CA SER A 215 -35.75 8.82 5.94
C SER A 215 -36.17 8.56 7.38
N VAL A 216 -36.74 9.60 7.98
CA VAL A 216 -37.34 9.56 9.30
C VAL A 216 -38.76 9.03 9.18
N PHE A 217 -39.16 8.18 10.11
CA PHE A 217 -40.54 7.74 10.26
C PHE A 217 -41.04 7.89 11.68
N ILE A 218 -42.35 8.11 11.81
CA ILE A 218 -43.07 8.19 13.08
C ILE A 218 -44.30 7.28 12.95
N ILE A 219 -44.44 6.39 13.92
CA ILE A 219 -45.51 5.39 13.96
C ILE A 219 -46.37 5.63 15.19
N PHE A 220 -47.65 5.89 14.98
CA PHE A 220 -48.65 6.05 16.04
C PHE A 220 -49.46 4.76 16.19
N PHE A 221 -49.63 4.28 17.42
CA PHE A 221 -50.38 3.05 17.73
C PHE A 221 -51.05 3.12 19.11
N GLN A 222 -52.10 2.32 19.30
CA GLN A 222 -52.81 2.21 20.58
C GLN A 222 -52.59 0.84 21.21
N GLY A 223 -52.05 0.82 22.43
CA GLY A 223 -51.87 -0.40 23.23
C GLY A 223 -50.51 -1.08 23.12
N ASP A 224 -50.10 -1.73 24.20
CA ASP A 224 -48.73 -2.26 24.35
C ASP A 224 -48.44 -3.51 23.49
N GLN A 225 -49.47 -4.28 23.12
CA GLN A 225 -49.29 -5.42 22.22
C GLN A 225 -48.87 -4.98 20.80
N LEU A 226 -49.42 -3.87 20.30
CA LEU A 226 -49.02 -3.31 19.00
C LEU A 226 -47.60 -2.72 19.07
N LYS A 227 -47.22 -2.08 20.19
CA LYS A 227 -45.85 -1.60 20.43
C LYS A 227 -44.80 -2.69 20.23
N ASN A 228 -45.02 -3.86 20.83
CA ASN A 228 -44.09 -4.98 20.73
C ASN A 228 -44.03 -5.56 19.30
N ARG A 229 -45.15 -5.57 18.57
CA ARG A 229 -45.17 -5.99 17.16
C ARG A 229 -44.42 -5.00 16.26
N VAL A 230 -44.66 -3.70 16.42
CA VAL A 230 -43.98 -2.66 15.66
C VAL A 230 -42.47 -2.70 15.92
N LYS A 231 -42.04 -2.81 17.18
CA LYS A 231 -40.60 -2.95 17.51
C LYS A 231 -39.94 -4.14 16.81
N LYS A 232 -40.58 -5.32 16.81
CA LYS A 232 -40.07 -6.50 16.09
C LYS A 232 -39.98 -6.28 14.58
N ILE A 233 -40.92 -5.54 13.98
CA ILE A 233 -40.85 -5.19 12.56
C ILE A 233 -39.67 -4.23 12.33
N CYS A 234 -39.52 -3.18 13.15
CA CYS A 234 -38.40 -2.25 13.05
C CYS A 234 -37.04 -2.97 13.15
N GLU A 235 -36.89 -3.90 14.11
CA GLU A 235 -35.69 -4.74 14.25
C GLU A 235 -35.45 -5.62 13.01
N GLY A 236 -36.49 -6.25 12.47
CA GLY A 236 -36.39 -7.09 11.26
C GLY A 236 -35.97 -6.32 10.01
N PHE A 237 -36.35 -5.05 9.89
CA PHE A 237 -35.93 -4.17 8.80
C PHE A 237 -34.62 -3.41 9.06
N ARG A 238 -34.00 -3.62 10.24
CA ARG A 238 -32.80 -2.92 10.73
C ARG A 238 -32.98 -1.40 10.83
N ALA A 239 -34.16 -0.95 11.23
CA ALA A 239 -34.43 0.45 11.52
C ALA A 239 -33.88 0.85 12.90
N THR A 240 -33.22 2.00 13.00
CA THR A 240 -32.72 2.55 14.26
C THR A 240 -33.85 3.31 14.97
N LEU A 241 -34.17 2.92 16.20
CA LEU A 241 -35.21 3.54 17.00
C LEU A 241 -34.61 4.49 18.02
N TYR A 242 -35.17 5.69 18.14
CA TYR A 242 -34.68 6.71 19.05
C TYR A 242 -35.75 7.11 20.08
N PRO A 243 -35.36 7.36 21.34
CA PRO A 243 -36.28 7.88 22.33
C PRO A 243 -36.63 9.34 22.00
N CYS A 244 -37.91 9.63 21.85
CA CYS A 244 -38.41 10.98 21.57
C CYS A 244 -39.36 11.41 22.71
N PRO A 245 -39.10 12.54 23.39
CA PRO A 245 -39.97 13.04 24.45
C PRO A 245 -41.38 13.37 23.95
N GLU A 246 -42.39 13.14 24.79
CA GLU A 246 -43.80 13.37 24.44
C GLU A 246 -44.14 14.88 24.50
N THR A 247 -43.55 15.62 25.45
CA THR A 247 -43.85 17.05 25.63
C THR A 247 -43.07 17.93 24.64
N PRO A 248 -43.67 19.04 24.15
CA PRO A 248 -43.02 19.93 23.20
C PRO A 248 -41.87 20.73 23.83
N GLN A 249 -41.93 21.01 25.13
CA GLN A 249 -40.86 21.73 25.85
C GLN A 249 -39.62 20.86 26.01
N GLU A 250 -39.76 19.61 26.49
CA GLU A 250 -38.63 18.67 26.60
C GLU A 250 -38.00 18.37 25.24
N ARG A 251 -38.78 18.31 24.15
CA ARG A 251 -38.24 18.15 22.80
C ARG A 251 -37.37 19.33 22.37
N LYS A 252 -37.76 20.57 22.68
CA LYS A 252 -36.95 21.76 22.38
C LYS A 252 -35.65 21.78 23.20
N GLU A 253 -35.73 21.40 24.47
CA GLU A 253 -34.55 21.30 25.34
C GLU A 253 -33.60 20.20 24.88
N MET A 254 -34.13 19.01 24.56
CA MET A 254 -33.33 17.91 24.01
C MET A 254 -32.70 18.28 22.67
N LEU A 255 -33.42 18.97 21.78
CA LEU A 255 -32.87 19.44 20.51
C LEU A 255 -31.73 20.44 20.71
N ALA A 256 -31.86 21.38 21.66
CA ALA A 256 -30.79 22.31 22.00
C ALA A 256 -29.56 21.57 22.55
N GLY A 257 -29.75 20.60 23.45
CA GLY A 257 -28.67 19.78 24.00
C GLY A 257 -27.99 18.89 22.95
N VAL A 258 -28.75 18.30 22.02
CA VAL A 258 -28.20 17.51 20.91
C VAL A 258 -27.39 18.38 19.95
N ASN A 259 -27.86 19.60 19.62
CA ASN A 259 -27.09 20.51 18.78
C ASN A 259 -25.75 20.89 19.42
N ALA A 260 -25.74 21.26 20.71
CA ALA A 260 -24.50 21.58 21.41
C ALA A 260 -23.50 20.39 21.38
N ARG A 261 -23.98 19.17 21.62
CA ARG A 261 -23.14 17.96 21.53
C ARG A 261 -22.63 17.67 20.13
N ILE A 262 -23.43 17.94 19.10
CA ILE A 262 -23.01 17.78 17.70
C ILE A 262 -21.89 18.78 17.38
N ASP A 263 -22.04 20.03 17.81
CA ASP A 263 -21.03 21.07 17.61
C ASP A 263 -19.71 20.71 18.32
N ASP A 264 -19.80 20.24 19.57
CA ASP A 264 -18.63 19.76 20.34
C ASP A 264 -17.95 18.56 19.67
N LEU A 265 -18.73 17.54 19.25
CA LEU A 265 -18.19 16.36 18.57
C LEU A 265 -17.57 16.69 17.22
N GLN A 266 -18.14 17.66 16.49
CA GLN A 266 -17.59 18.12 15.22
C GLN A 266 -16.23 18.80 15.44
N MET A 267 -16.07 19.60 16.50
CA MET A 267 -14.77 20.17 16.87
C MET A 267 -13.75 19.07 17.19
N VAL A 268 -14.13 18.06 17.99
CA VAL A 268 -13.25 16.93 18.33
C VAL A 268 -12.88 16.09 17.10
N LEU A 269 -13.82 15.84 16.18
CA LEU A 269 -13.59 15.13 14.93
C LEU A 269 -12.56 15.86 14.07
N ASN A 270 -12.72 17.18 13.89
CA ASN A 270 -11.77 17.99 13.13
C ASN A 270 -10.37 17.97 13.76
N GLN A 271 -10.27 18.13 15.09
CA GLN A 271 -8.98 18.06 15.79
C GLN A 271 -8.32 16.69 15.68
N THR A 272 -9.11 15.62 15.73
CA THR A 272 -8.63 14.23 15.57
C THR A 272 -8.12 14.01 14.15
N GLU A 273 -8.83 14.53 13.14
CA GLU A 273 -8.39 14.45 11.76
C GLU A 273 -7.11 15.25 11.51
N ASP A 274 -7.00 16.47 12.04
CA ASP A 274 -5.79 17.29 11.95
C ASP A 274 -4.59 16.62 12.64
N HIS A 275 -4.81 15.97 13.80
CA HIS A 275 -3.77 15.17 14.46
C HIS A 275 -3.35 13.98 13.60
N ARG A 276 -4.31 13.22 13.07
CA ARG A 276 -4.06 12.08 12.17
C ARG A 276 -3.26 12.51 10.94
N GLN A 277 -3.66 13.60 10.30
CA GLN A 277 -2.97 14.13 9.12
C GLN A 277 -1.54 14.54 9.45
N ARG A 278 -1.29 15.22 10.58
CA ARG A 278 0.07 15.58 11.01
C ARG A 278 0.96 14.36 11.24
N VAL A 279 0.45 13.33 11.92
CA VAL A 279 1.18 12.07 12.16
C VAL A 279 1.49 11.37 10.84
N LEU A 280 0.50 11.26 9.94
CA LEU A 280 0.70 10.62 8.64
C LEU A 280 1.67 11.41 7.74
N GLN A 281 1.64 12.74 7.77
CA GLN A 281 2.59 13.58 7.03
C GLN A 281 4.02 13.43 7.58
N ALA A 282 4.19 13.34 8.91
CA ALA A 282 5.49 13.08 9.52
C ALA A 282 6.02 11.70 9.11
N ALA A 283 5.18 10.67 9.17
CA ALA A 283 5.54 9.31 8.74
C ALA A 283 5.83 9.23 7.23
N ALA A 284 5.04 9.91 6.39
CA ALA A 284 5.21 9.88 4.93
C ALA A 284 6.58 10.38 4.47
N LYS A 285 7.22 11.28 5.23
CA LYS A 285 8.56 11.79 4.94
C LYS A 285 9.67 10.75 5.15
N THR A 286 9.51 9.86 6.14
CA THR A 286 10.59 8.94 6.57
C THR A 286 10.32 7.48 6.21
N VAL A 287 9.07 7.12 5.87
CA VAL A 287 8.65 5.74 5.57
C VAL A 287 9.53 5.05 4.51
N ARG A 288 9.97 5.78 3.48
CA ARG A 288 10.86 5.22 2.44
C ARG A 288 12.22 4.80 3.00
N VAL A 289 12.85 5.69 3.76
CA VAL A 289 14.12 5.44 4.43
C VAL A 289 13.99 4.25 5.39
N TRP A 290 12.89 4.18 6.14
CA TRP A 290 12.62 3.05 7.04
C TRP A 290 12.47 1.72 6.29
N PHE A 291 11.76 1.69 5.16
CA PHE A 291 11.68 0.49 4.33
C PHE A 291 13.05 0.03 3.84
N ILE A 292 13.89 0.95 3.35
CA ILE A 292 15.23 0.61 2.86
C ILE A 292 16.05 0.02 4.01
N LYS A 293 16.07 0.68 5.17
CA LYS A 293 16.79 0.20 6.36
C LYS A 293 16.34 -1.21 6.75
N VAL A 294 15.04 -1.43 6.98
CA VAL A 294 14.51 -2.74 7.42
C VAL A 294 14.77 -3.84 6.38
N ARG A 295 14.63 -3.55 5.08
CA ARG A 295 14.90 -4.53 4.01
C ARG A 295 16.37 -4.86 3.89
N LYS A 296 17.28 -3.87 4.03
CA LYS A 296 18.73 -4.13 4.10
C LYS A 296 19.07 -5.01 5.30
N MET A 297 18.54 -4.72 6.49
CA MET A 297 18.73 -5.56 7.68
C MET A 297 18.24 -7.00 7.46
N LYS A 298 17.03 -7.17 6.90
CA LYS A 298 16.46 -8.48 6.59
C LYS A 298 17.37 -9.26 5.63
N ALA A 299 17.90 -8.60 4.59
CA ALA A 299 18.80 -9.22 3.62
C ALA A 299 20.11 -9.67 4.30
N ILE A 300 20.70 -8.86 5.19
CA ILE A 300 21.92 -9.21 5.92
C ILE A 300 21.70 -10.41 6.84
N TYR A 301 20.61 -10.44 7.62
CA TYR A 301 20.33 -11.60 8.47
C TYR A 301 19.99 -12.85 7.65
N HIS A 302 19.39 -12.67 6.47
CA HIS A 302 19.15 -13.78 5.55
C HIS A 302 20.46 -14.35 4.97
N THR A 303 21.43 -13.50 4.60
CA THR A 303 22.75 -13.96 4.12
C THR A 303 23.60 -14.55 5.25
N LEU A 304 23.53 -14.00 6.47
CA LEU A 304 24.18 -14.60 7.64
C LEU A 304 23.64 -16.00 7.95
N ASN A 305 22.37 -16.28 7.65
CA ASN A 305 21.78 -17.62 7.78
C ASN A 305 22.30 -18.64 6.75
N LEU A 306 22.99 -18.21 5.68
CA LEU A 306 23.68 -19.10 4.74
C LEU A 306 25.07 -19.52 5.25
N CYS A 307 25.61 -18.78 6.21
CA CYS A 307 26.94 -19.02 6.78
C CYS A 307 26.91 -20.20 7.76
N ASN A 308 28.01 -20.94 7.83
CA ASN A 308 28.18 -21.97 8.85
C ASN A 308 28.77 -21.35 10.13
N ILE A 309 28.36 -21.89 11.27
CA ILE A 309 28.86 -21.46 12.58
C ILE A 309 29.92 -22.45 13.01
N ASP A 310 31.10 -21.95 13.37
CA ASP A 310 32.15 -22.80 13.91
C ASP A 310 31.72 -23.45 15.23
N VAL A 311 32.30 -24.60 15.58
CA VAL A 311 32.02 -25.35 16.83
C VAL A 311 32.19 -24.46 18.06
N THR A 312 33.09 -23.48 17.99
CA THR A 312 33.36 -22.51 19.05
C THR A 312 32.33 -21.38 19.16
N GLN A 313 31.38 -21.26 18.22
CA GLN A 313 30.36 -20.20 18.08
C GLN A 313 30.88 -18.75 18.00
N LYS A 314 32.21 -18.55 17.97
CA LYS A 314 32.84 -17.23 17.96
C LYS A 314 33.14 -16.71 16.55
N CYS A 315 33.11 -17.59 15.57
CA CYS A 315 33.41 -17.29 14.18
C CYS A 315 32.34 -17.90 13.26
N LEU A 316 32.02 -17.14 12.22
CA LEU A 316 31.19 -17.53 11.10
C LEU A 316 32.10 -17.80 9.91
N ILE A 317 31.87 -18.94 9.27
CA ILE A 317 32.55 -19.35 8.06
C ILE A 317 31.56 -19.19 6.90
N ALA A 318 31.95 -18.45 5.88
CA ALA A 318 31.17 -18.30 4.66
C ALA A 318 32.01 -18.72 3.46
N GLU A 319 31.40 -19.36 2.47
CA GLU A 319 32.00 -19.58 1.17
C GLU A 319 31.32 -18.67 0.15
N VAL A 320 32.13 -17.91 -0.58
CA VAL A 320 31.64 -16.93 -1.55
C VAL A 320 32.33 -17.10 -2.89
N TRP A 321 31.57 -16.95 -3.97
CA TRP A 321 32.14 -16.73 -5.29
C TRP A 321 32.39 -15.24 -5.49
N CYS A 322 33.58 -14.90 -5.96
CA CYS A 322 33.95 -13.53 -6.29
C CYS A 322 34.88 -13.47 -7.51
N PRO A 323 34.82 -12.37 -8.28
CA PRO A 323 35.70 -12.18 -9.41
C PRO A 323 37.14 -11.94 -8.94
N VAL A 324 38.10 -12.54 -9.64
CA VAL A 324 39.53 -12.44 -9.32
C VAL A 324 40.03 -11.00 -9.44
N SER A 325 39.44 -10.20 -10.33
CA SER A 325 39.77 -8.79 -10.53
C SER A 325 39.49 -7.91 -9.31
N ASP A 326 38.43 -8.21 -8.55
CA ASP A 326 37.92 -7.31 -7.49
C ASP A 326 38.21 -7.82 -6.07
N LEU A 327 39.15 -8.75 -5.93
CA LEU A 327 39.52 -9.31 -4.63
C LEU A 327 40.05 -8.25 -3.66
N ASP A 328 40.81 -7.28 -4.14
CA ASP A 328 41.35 -6.20 -3.31
C ASP A 328 40.23 -5.29 -2.77
N SER A 329 39.24 -4.99 -3.62
CA SER A 329 38.04 -4.22 -3.24
C SER A 329 37.24 -4.93 -2.14
N ILE A 330 37.10 -6.25 -2.25
CA ILE A 330 36.41 -7.09 -1.24
C ILE A 330 37.20 -7.09 0.08
N GLN A 331 38.53 -7.25 0.03
CA GLN A 331 39.36 -7.19 1.23
C GLN A 331 39.31 -5.83 1.92
N PHE A 332 39.27 -4.74 1.15
CA PHE A 332 39.14 -3.40 1.71
C PHE A 332 37.80 -3.20 2.44
N ALA A 333 36.69 -3.68 1.87
CA ALA A 333 35.39 -3.64 2.55
C ALA A 333 35.33 -4.51 3.80
N LEU A 334 35.95 -5.68 3.79
CA LEU A 334 36.07 -6.54 4.97
C LEU A 334 36.82 -5.83 6.12
N ARG A 335 37.92 -5.15 5.80
CA ARG A 335 38.66 -4.33 6.77
C ARG A 335 37.79 -3.19 7.31
N ARG A 336 37.13 -2.44 6.43
CA ARG A 336 36.20 -1.35 6.80
C ARG A 336 35.07 -1.84 7.72
N GLY A 337 34.48 -3.00 7.40
CA GLY A 337 33.44 -3.61 8.24
C GLY A 337 33.94 -4.02 9.62
N THR A 338 35.18 -4.53 9.68
CA THR A 338 35.84 -4.89 10.94
C THR A 338 36.09 -3.65 11.80
N GLU A 339 36.64 -2.58 11.20
CA GLU A 339 36.87 -1.29 11.87
C GLU A 339 35.57 -0.67 12.40
N LYS A 340 34.48 -0.70 11.61
CA LYS A 340 33.15 -0.22 12.03
C LYS A 340 32.57 -0.98 13.22
N SER A 341 32.86 -2.27 13.34
CA SER A 341 32.41 -3.07 14.47
C SER A 341 33.22 -2.83 15.74
N GLY A 342 34.39 -2.18 15.64
CA GLY A 342 35.32 -2.02 16.77
C GLY A 342 36.10 -3.29 17.14
N SER A 343 36.01 -4.35 16.33
CA SER A 343 36.80 -5.56 16.55
C SER A 343 38.27 -5.33 16.18
N THR A 344 39.17 -5.89 17.00
CA THR A 344 40.62 -5.89 16.76
C THR A 344 41.07 -7.07 15.88
N VAL A 345 40.22 -8.08 15.69
CA VAL A 345 40.56 -9.28 14.91
C VAL A 345 40.18 -9.05 13.45
N PRO A 346 41.15 -9.05 12.51
CA PRO A 346 40.85 -8.86 11.10
C PRO A 346 40.04 -10.03 10.55
N SER A 347 39.05 -9.74 9.71
CA SER A 347 38.40 -10.75 8.89
C SER A 347 39.37 -11.29 7.83
N ILE A 348 39.39 -12.61 7.67
CA ILE A 348 40.35 -13.30 6.79
C ILE A 348 39.60 -13.79 5.55
N LEU A 349 40.15 -13.48 4.37
CA LEU A 349 39.73 -14.03 3.09
C LEU A 349 40.78 -15.02 2.61
N ASN A 350 40.41 -16.30 2.53
CA ASN A 350 41.27 -17.37 2.02
C ASN A 350 40.78 -17.82 0.64
N ARG A 351 41.68 -17.95 -0.34
CA ARG A 351 41.33 -18.46 -1.67
C ARG A 351 41.34 -19.99 -1.65
N MET A 352 40.26 -20.60 -2.10
CA MET A 352 40.14 -22.06 -2.19
C MET A 352 40.27 -22.52 -3.63
N GLN A 353 40.99 -23.62 -3.82
CA GLN A 353 40.93 -24.37 -5.07
C GLN A 353 39.77 -25.34 -5.00
N THR A 354 38.88 -25.28 -5.99
CA THR A 354 37.70 -26.16 -6.08
C THR A 354 37.56 -26.71 -7.49
N LYS A 355 36.95 -27.90 -7.59
CA LYS A 355 36.56 -28.52 -8.87
C LYS A 355 35.13 -28.19 -9.27
N GLN A 356 34.40 -27.44 -8.44
CA GLN A 356 33.03 -27.03 -8.74
C GLN A 356 33.01 -26.01 -9.87
N THR A 357 31.92 -26.00 -10.64
CA THR A 357 31.70 -25.02 -11.71
C THR A 357 31.35 -23.66 -11.12
N PRO A 358 32.20 -22.62 -11.32
CA PRO A 358 31.89 -21.27 -10.87
C PRO A 358 30.72 -20.64 -11.65
N PRO A 359 30.07 -19.60 -11.08
CA PRO A 359 29.05 -18.85 -11.79
C PRO A 359 29.63 -18.02 -12.94
N THR A 360 28.84 -17.84 -14.00
CA THR A 360 29.18 -16.98 -15.13
C THR A 360 28.83 -15.53 -14.80
N TYR A 361 29.80 -14.61 -14.92
CA TYR A 361 29.60 -13.18 -14.73
C TYR A 361 30.17 -12.41 -15.91
N ASN A 362 29.33 -11.54 -16.48
CA ASN A 362 29.70 -10.66 -17.59
C ASN A 362 29.53 -9.22 -17.12
N LYS A 363 30.59 -8.41 -17.17
CA LYS A 363 30.51 -6.99 -16.81
C LYS A 363 29.67 -6.23 -17.84
N THR A 364 28.46 -5.85 -17.47
CA THR A 364 27.57 -5.08 -18.34
C THR A 364 27.62 -3.59 -17.99
N ASN A 365 27.61 -2.76 -19.03
CA ASN A 365 27.36 -1.34 -18.91
C ASN A 365 25.89 -1.04 -19.20
N LYS A 366 25.48 0.20 -18.93
CA LYS A 366 24.14 0.73 -19.24
C LYS A 366 23.66 0.45 -20.68
N PHE A 367 24.58 0.42 -21.64
CA PHE A 367 24.31 0.12 -23.04
C PHE A 367 24.21 -1.39 -23.33
N THR A 368 25.12 -2.20 -22.76
CA THR A 368 25.23 -3.62 -23.09
C THR A 368 24.27 -4.51 -22.29
N SER A 369 23.74 -4.01 -21.17
CA SER A 369 22.81 -4.77 -20.31
C SER A 369 21.55 -5.23 -21.05
N GLY A 370 20.96 -4.38 -21.91
CA GLY A 370 19.80 -4.75 -22.70
C GLY A 370 20.07 -5.92 -23.65
N PHE A 371 21.22 -5.90 -24.35
CA PHE A 371 21.64 -6.97 -25.25
C PHE A 371 22.02 -8.25 -24.49
N GLN A 372 22.67 -8.11 -23.34
CA GLN A 372 23.00 -9.24 -22.48
C GLN A 372 21.73 -9.94 -21.99
N ASN A 373 20.71 -9.19 -21.56
CA ASN A 373 19.44 -9.76 -21.12
C ASN A 373 18.73 -10.55 -22.23
N ILE A 374 18.85 -10.14 -23.51
CA ILE A 374 18.31 -10.89 -24.65
C ILE A 374 19.03 -12.24 -24.81
N VAL A 375 20.35 -12.24 -24.68
CA VAL A 375 21.16 -13.47 -24.76
C VAL A 375 20.84 -14.39 -23.58
N ASP A 376 20.82 -13.85 -22.36
CA ASP A 376 20.58 -14.60 -21.13
C ASP A 376 19.17 -15.18 -21.07
N ALA A 377 18.20 -14.55 -21.75
CA ALA A 377 16.83 -15.05 -21.88
C ALA A 377 16.74 -16.37 -22.69
N TYR A 378 17.69 -16.62 -23.60
CA TYR A 378 17.78 -17.91 -24.30
C TYR A 378 18.46 -18.98 -23.42
N GLY A 379 19.46 -18.56 -22.64
CA GLY A 379 20.13 -19.41 -21.66
C GLY A 379 21.39 -18.75 -21.11
N ILE A 380 21.76 -19.12 -19.88
CA ILE A 380 23.00 -18.65 -19.25
C ILE A 380 24.17 -19.44 -19.83
N GLY A 381 25.16 -18.73 -20.39
CA GLY A 381 26.36 -19.34 -20.95
C GLY A 381 27.20 -20.09 -19.91
N SER A 382 27.92 -21.12 -20.36
CA SER A 382 28.83 -21.86 -19.49
C SER A 382 30.05 -21.02 -19.09
N TYR A 383 30.71 -21.40 -18.00
CA TYR A 383 31.83 -20.64 -17.48
C TYR A 383 32.99 -20.58 -18.50
N ARG A 384 33.50 -19.37 -18.76
CA ARG A 384 34.55 -19.04 -19.72
C ARG A 384 34.19 -19.30 -21.19
N GLU A 385 32.92 -19.52 -21.48
CA GLU A 385 32.41 -19.56 -22.84
C GLU A 385 32.50 -18.18 -23.52
N ILE A 386 32.52 -18.18 -24.85
CA ILE A 386 32.46 -16.95 -25.63
C ILE A 386 31.06 -16.37 -25.49
N ASN A 387 30.97 -15.15 -24.98
CA ASN A 387 29.70 -14.44 -24.88
C ASN A 387 29.27 -13.99 -26.29
N PRO A 388 28.07 -14.33 -26.77
CA PRO A 388 27.60 -13.86 -28.07
C PRO A 388 27.15 -12.40 -28.04
N ALA A 389 26.90 -11.80 -26.85
CA ALA A 389 26.37 -10.45 -26.72
C ALA A 389 27.14 -9.36 -27.51
N PRO A 390 28.49 -9.33 -27.55
CA PRO A 390 29.23 -8.39 -28.40
C PRO A 390 28.85 -8.45 -29.87
N TYR A 391 28.57 -9.65 -30.40
CA TYR A 391 28.12 -9.84 -31.78
C TYR A 391 26.65 -9.47 -31.93
N THR A 392 25.81 -9.83 -30.96
CA THR A 392 24.38 -9.52 -30.94
C THR A 392 24.13 -8.02 -30.96
N ILE A 393 24.99 -7.20 -30.36
CA ILE A 393 24.88 -5.72 -30.36
C ILE A 393 24.72 -5.15 -31.77
N ILE A 394 25.44 -5.70 -32.77
CA ILE A 394 25.39 -5.22 -34.16
C ILE A 394 24.50 -6.10 -35.02
N THR A 395 24.67 -7.42 -34.93
CA THR A 395 23.99 -8.37 -35.83
C THR A 395 22.47 -8.39 -35.62
N PHE A 396 21.99 -8.26 -34.38
CA PHE A 396 20.55 -8.29 -34.12
C PHE A 396 19.81 -7.06 -34.68
N PRO A 397 20.23 -5.80 -34.40
CA PRO A 397 19.62 -4.64 -35.04
C PRO A 397 19.78 -4.62 -36.56
N PHE A 398 20.90 -5.12 -37.09
CA PHE A 398 21.13 -5.21 -38.53
C PHE A 398 20.15 -6.17 -39.22
N LEU A 399 19.99 -7.39 -38.70
CA LEU A 399 19.04 -8.37 -39.25
C LEU A 399 17.59 -7.85 -39.17
N PHE A 400 17.25 -7.18 -38.06
CA PHE A 400 15.95 -6.52 -37.94
C PHE A 400 15.75 -5.46 -39.05
N ALA A 401 16.75 -4.62 -39.28
CA ALA A 401 16.66 -3.55 -40.27
C ALA A 401 16.54 -4.06 -41.71
N VAL A 402 17.11 -5.23 -42.03
CA VAL A 402 16.89 -5.89 -43.33
C VAL A 402 15.43 -6.35 -43.49
N MET A 403 14.81 -6.85 -42.41
CA MET A 403 13.42 -7.32 -42.44
C MET A 403 12.38 -6.19 -42.42
N PHE A 404 12.70 -5.09 -41.75
CA PHE A 404 11.78 -3.97 -41.49
C PHE A 404 12.04 -2.73 -42.38
N GLY A 405 12.99 -2.82 -43.32
CA GLY A 405 13.61 -1.70 -44.02
C GLY A 405 12.66 -0.70 -44.69
N ASP A 406 12.24 0.30 -43.91
CA ASP A 406 11.51 1.50 -44.35
C ASP A 406 12.15 2.74 -43.70
N LEU A 407 12.45 3.74 -44.52
CA LEU A 407 13.06 4.99 -44.07
C LEU A 407 12.13 5.77 -43.12
N GLY A 408 10.83 5.84 -43.44
CA GLY A 408 9.84 6.59 -42.67
C GLY A 408 9.65 6.01 -41.28
N HIS A 409 9.38 4.71 -41.22
CA HIS A 409 9.24 3.99 -39.96
C HIS A 409 10.56 3.95 -39.17
N GLY A 410 11.71 3.81 -39.84
CA GLY A 410 13.03 3.87 -39.22
C GLY A 410 13.33 5.21 -38.56
N VAL A 411 12.99 6.33 -39.20
CA VAL A 411 13.12 7.68 -38.63
C VAL A 411 12.19 7.87 -37.43
N LEU A 412 10.92 7.43 -37.52
CA LEU A 412 9.98 7.50 -36.40
C LEU A 412 10.45 6.69 -35.19
N MET A 413 10.93 5.46 -35.40
CA MET A 413 11.49 4.62 -34.35
C MET A 413 12.73 5.27 -33.71
N THR A 414 13.61 5.86 -34.52
CA THR A 414 14.80 6.56 -34.02
C THR A 414 14.42 7.77 -33.16
N CYS A 415 13.46 8.58 -33.62
CA CYS A 415 12.95 9.72 -32.84
C CYS A 415 12.32 9.29 -31.51
N ALA A 416 11.51 8.22 -31.51
CA ALA A 416 10.90 7.68 -30.29
C ALA A 416 11.95 7.11 -29.32
N ALA A 417 12.93 6.36 -29.81
CA ALA A 417 14.03 5.84 -29.00
C ALA A 417 14.91 6.96 -28.44
N LEU A 418 15.23 7.97 -29.26
CA LEU A 418 16.01 9.13 -28.84
C LEU A 418 15.29 9.90 -27.72
N TYR A 419 13.97 10.06 -27.81
CA TYR A 419 13.16 10.66 -26.74
C TYR A 419 13.31 9.88 -25.41
N LEU A 420 13.26 8.55 -25.45
CA LEU A 420 13.44 7.71 -24.25
C LEU A 420 14.85 7.83 -23.65
N VAL A 421 15.88 7.91 -24.49
CA VAL A 421 17.27 8.07 -24.05
C VAL A 421 17.53 9.47 -23.48
N LEU A 422 17.01 10.52 -24.11
CA LEU A 422 17.18 11.91 -23.65
C LEU A 422 16.45 12.18 -22.33
N ARG A 423 15.28 11.58 -22.11
CA ARG A 423 14.47 11.76 -20.88
C ARG A 423 14.66 10.65 -19.85
N GLU A 424 15.77 9.92 -19.91
CA GLU A 424 15.98 8.74 -19.08
C GLU A 424 15.88 9.02 -17.57
N SER A 425 16.51 10.09 -17.07
CA SER A 425 16.50 10.41 -15.64
C SER A 425 15.08 10.66 -15.10
N ARG A 426 14.26 11.37 -15.89
CA ARG A 426 12.87 11.67 -15.54
C ARG A 426 11.99 10.42 -15.60
N LEU A 427 12.17 9.59 -16.62
CA LEU A 427 11.39 8.35 -16.80
C LEU A 427 11.78 7.27 -15.79
N MET A 428 13.03 7.22 -15.36
CA MET A 428 13.50 6.32 -14.31
C MET A 428 12.96 6.74 -12.94
N ALA A 429 12.85 8.05 -12.67
CA ALA A 429 12.24 8.57 -11.44
C ALA A 429 10.72 8.37 -11.40
N GLN A 430 10.06 8.35 -12.57
CA GLN A 430 8.63 8.08 -12.67
C GLN A 430 8.40 6.57 -12.59
N LYS A 431 7.94 6.09 -11.43
CA LYS A 431 7.57 4.69 -11.24
C LYS A 431 6.31 4.38 -12.06
N ASN A 432 6.50 3.96 -13.31
CA ASN A 432 5.41 3.54 -14.20
C ASN A 432 5.12 2.06 -13.98
N ASP A 433 3.87 1.74 -13.62
CA ASP A 433 3.41 0.37 -13.39
C ASP A 433 3.04 -0.37 -14.70
N ASN A 434 3.16 0.30 -15.86
CA ASN A 434 2.88 -0.32 -17.16
C ASN A 434 4.05 -1.23 -17.59
N GLU A 435 3.84 -2.53 -17.54
CA GLU A 435 4.83 -3.55 -17.91
C GLU A 435 5.38 -3.37 -19.33
N MET A 436 4.51 -3.07 -20.30
CA MET A 436 4.93 -2.81 -21.69
C MET A 436 5.91 -1.63 -21.78
N PHE A 437 5.64 -0.55 -21.05
CA PHE A 437 6.52 0.63 -21.05
C PHE A 437 7.86 0.32 -20.38
N SER A 438 7.84 -0.46 -19.29
CA SER A 438 9.07 -0.89 -18.61
C SER A 438 9.97 -1.72 -19.53
N MET A 439 9.39 -2.65 -20.28
CA MET A 439 10.13 -3.47 -21.26
C MET A 439 10.75 -2.62 -22.37
N VAL A 440 9.98 -1.71 -22.96
CA VAL A 440 10.46 -0.80 -24.01
C VAL A 440 11.55 0.15 -23.49
N PHE A 441 11.40 0.65 -22.26
CA PHE A 441 12.39 1.52 -21.63
C PHE A 441 13.70 0.78 -21.30
N ALA A 442 13.62 -0.47 -20.85
CA ALA A 442 14.78 -1.34 -20.66
C ALA A 442 15.53 -1.57 -21.98
N GLY A 443 14.80 -1.73 -23.09
CA GLY A 443 15.34 -1.93 -24.44
C GLY A 443 15.69 -0.65 -25.21
N ARG A 444 15.71 0.54 -24.60
CA ARG A 444 15.85 1.83 -25.32
C ARG A 444 17.05 1.92 -26.26
N TYR A 445 18.20 1.37 -25.89
CA TYR A 445 19.40 1.36 -26.73
C TYR A 445 19.30 0.38 -27.91
N ILE A 446 18.57 -0.71 -27.73
CA ILE A 446 18.31 -1.70 -28.79
C ILE A 446 17.43 -1.07 -29.86
N ILE A 447 16.33 -0.42 -29.45
CA ILE A 447 15.40 0.25 -30.37
C ILE A 447 16.10 1.40 -31.10
N LEU A 448 16.99 2.14 -30.41
CA LEU A 448 17.79 3.19 -31.04
C LEU A 448 18.66 2.62 -32.17
N LEU A 449 19.38 1.53 -31.93
CA LEU A 449 20.19 0.89 -32.97
C LEU A 449 19.32 0.33 -34.10
N MET A 450 18.19 -0.31 -33.80
CA MET A 450 17.25 -0.82 -34.81
C MET A 450 16.75 0.29 -35.74
N GLY A 451 16.36 1.45 -35.19
CA GLY A 451 15.91 2.60 -35.97
C GLY A 451 17.01 3.17 -36.86
N VAL A 452 18.22 3.35 -36.31
CA VAL A 452 19.38 3.87 -37.06
C VAL A 452 19.77 2.92 -38.20
N PHE A 453 19.86 1.62 -37.93
CA PHE A 453 20.18 0.64 -38.97
C PHE A 453 19.09 0.59 -40.05
N SER A 454 17.80 0.62 -39.68
CA SER A 454 16.68 0.66 -40.64
C SER A 454 16.74 1.86 -41.56
N ALA A 455 17.01 3.06 -41.03
CA ALA A 455 17.14 4.27 -41.85
C ALA A 455 18.38 4.23 -42.77
N SER A 456 19.52 3.73 -42.25
CA SER A 456 20.77 3.67 -43.01
C SER A 456 20.76 2.64 -44.15
N ILE A 457 20.15 1.46 -43.94
CA ILE A 457 20.07 0.39 -44.93
C ILE A 457 19.20 0.81 -46.11
N VAL A 458 18.09 1.50 -45.87
CA VAL A 458 17.22 2.02 -46.93
C VAL A 458 17.91 3.10 -47.75
N HIS A 459 18.68 3.99 -47.12
CA HIS A 459 19.46 5.00 -47.84
C HIS A 459 20.54 4.36 -48.73
N VAL A 460 21.12 3.22 -48.32
CA VAL A 460 22.16 2.52 -49.09
C VAL A 460 21.57 1.62 -50.18
N LEU A 461 20.36 1.08 -50.00
CA LEU A 461 19.72 0.15 -50.94
C LEU A 461 18.68 0.79 -51.88
N GLU A 462 18.38 2.10 -51.76
CA GLU A 462 17.37 2.80 -52.58
C GLU A 462 15.97 2.15 -52.58
N VAL A 463 15.57 1.44 -51.51
CA VAL A 463 14.27 0.75 -51.44
C VAL A 463 13.29 1.51 -50.53
N SER A 464 12.23 2.04 -51.14
CA SER A 464 10.95 2.44 -50.53
C SER A 464 10.96 3.60 -49.52
N LEU A 465 10.71 4.82 -50.01
CA LEU A 465 10.20 5.96 -49.23
C LEU A 465 8.67 5.86 -49.19
N PHE A 466 8.09 5.35 -48.10
CA PHE A 466 6.63 5.22 -47.90
C PHE A 466 5.90 4.66 -49.13
N GLN A 467 5.79 3.33 -49.25
CA GLN A 467 4.79 2.74 -50.15
C GLN A 467 3.38 3.04 -49.61
N HIS A 468 2.88 4.24 -49.92
CA HIS A 468 1.46 4.53 -49.89
C HIS A 468 0.82 3.83 -51.09
N THR A 469 0.17 2.70 -50.82
CA THR A 469 -1.09 2.34 -51.47
C THR A 469 -2.23 2.71 -50.56
#